data_AF-A0A925DHT7-F1
#
_entry.id   AF-A0A925DHT7-F1
#
_cell.length_a   1.000
_cell.length_b   1.000
_cell.length_c   1.000
_cell.angle_alpha   90.00
_cell.angle_beta   90.00
_cell.angle_gamma   90.00
#
_symmetry.space_group_name_H-M   'P 1'
#
loop_
_entity.id
_entity.type
_entity.pdbx_description
1 polymer ?
#
loop_
_entity_poly.entity_id
_entity_poly.type
_entity_poly.pdbx_seq_one_letter_code
_entity_poly.pdbx_strand_id
1 'polypeptide(L)' 'MNNYLSGAELATLVGCRENSFACMRRWLTRNKWPFEVSISGFPIVGRAYHDARMSGIATDKSKIKARVEPNFGALA' A
#
# COMPACT_ATOMS: atom_id res chain seq x y z
N MET A 1 20.11 2.85 0.06
CA MET A 1 18.68 3.20 -0.14
C MET A 1 17.88 2.70 1.05
N ASN A 2 17.01 3.53 1.64
CA ASN A 2 16.07 3.06 2.66
C ASN A 2 14.89 2.37 1.98
N ASN A 3 14.51 1.19 2.48
CA ASN A 3 13.38 0.42 1.96
C ASN A 3 12.02 1.00 2.35
N TYR A 4 12.01 1.99 3.26
CA TYR A 4 10.82 2.58 3.85
C TYR A 4 10.82 4.09 3.65
N LEU A 5 9.62 4.68 3.58
CA LEU A 5 9.44 6.13 3.56
C LEU A 5 9.88 6.73 4.91
N SER A 6 10.62 7.84 4.84
CA SER A 6 10.91 8.67 6.00
C SER A 6 9.66 9.43 6.47
N GLY A 7 9.70 9.93 7.71
CA GLY A 7 8.61 10.75 8.26
C GLY A 7 8.29 12.00 7.43
N ALA A 8 9.32 12.66 6.89
CA ALA A 8 9.20 13.84 6.04
C ALA A 8 8.50 13.53 4.70
N GLU A 9 8.88 12.43 4.05
CA GLU A 9 8.27 11.98 2.80
C GLU A 9 6.80 11.59 3.02
N LEU A 10 6.52 10.87 4.13
CA LEU A 10 5.17 10.48 4.49
C LEU A 10 4.29 11.69 4.86
N ALA A 11 4.86 12.67 5.57
CA ALA A 11 4.20 13.93 5.91
C ALA A 11 3.80 14.72 4.66
N THR A 12 4.71 14.79 3.68
CA THR A 12 4.46 15.43 2.38
C THR A 12 3.35 14.71 1.62
N LEU A 13 3.36 13.37 1.59
CA LEU A 13 2.33 12.56 0.94
C LEU A 13 0.94 12.77 1.58
N VAL A 14 0.87 12.80 2.91
CA VAL A 14 -0.38 12.93 3.67
C VAL A 14 -0.86 14.38 3.75
N GLY A 15 0.03 15.36 3.61
CA GLY A 15 -0.26 16.77 3.86
C GLY A 15 -0.40 17.10 5.36
N CYS A 16 0.32 16.40 6.23
CA CYS A 16 0.29 16.63 7.68
C CYS A 16 1.68 16.96 8.22
N ARG A 17 1.77 17.40 9.49
CA ARG A 17 3.07 17.58 10.18
C ARG A 17 3.73 16.22 10.43
N GLU A 18 5.06 16.21 10.39
CA GLU A 18 5.92 15.03 10.56
C GLU A 18 5.66 14.26 11.87
N ASN A 19 5.25 14.96 12.92
CA ASN A 19 5.07 14.40 14.26
C ASN A 19 3.64 13.86 14.49
N SER A 20 2.73 14.07 13.53
CA SER A 20 1.31 13.74 13.68
C SER A 20 1.01 12.30 13.23
N PHE A 21 1.57 11.31 13.94
CA PHE A 21 1.42 9.89 13.59
C PHE A 21 -0.04 9.42 13.52
N ALA A 22 -0.91 9.97 14.38
CA ALA A 22 -2.33 9.66 14.36
C ALA A 22 -3.02 10.13 13.07
N CYS A 23 -2.63 11.28 12.52
CA CYS A 23 -3.17 11.79 11.25
C CYS A 23 -2.70 10.92 10.08
N MET A 24 -1.41 10.57 10.05
CA MET A 24 -0.83 9.67 9.05
C MET A 24 -1.54 8.32 9.03
N ARG A 25 -1.75 7.70 10.20
CA ARG A 25 -2.48 6.41 10.30
C ARG A 25 -3.91 6.54 9.80
N ARG A 26 -4.64 7.58 10.20
CA ARG A 26 -6.02 7.82 9.75
C ARG A 26 -6.10 7.98 8.22
N TRP A 27 -5.18 8.72 7.63
CA TRP A 27 -5.12 8.90 6.19
C TRP A 27 -4.79 7.59 5.47
N LEU A 28 -3.80 6.85 5.95
CA LEU A 28 -3.40 5.56 5.36
C LEU A 28 -4.54 4.53 5.42
N THR A 29 -5.26 4.46 6.55
CA THR A 29 -6.43 3.59 6.69
C THR A 29 -7.57 3.99 5.75
N ARG A 30 -7.90 5.29 5.64
CA ARG A 30 -8.96 5.79 4.74
C ARG A 30 -8.65 5.51 3.26
N ASN A 31 -7.39 5.67 2.87
CA ASN A 31 -6.94 5.43 1.49
C ASN A 31 -6.59 3.95 1.20
N LYS A 32 -6.80 3.06 2.18
CA LYS A 32 -6.46 1.63 2.11
C LYS A 32 -5.00 1.41 1.68
N TRP A 33 -4.09 2.19 2.25
CA TRP A 33 -2.65 1.96 2.09
C TRP A 33 -2.20 0.88 3.07
N PRO A 34 -1.45 -0.15 2.64
CA PRO A 34 -0.79 -1.09 3.53
C PRO A 34 0.36 -0.37 4.26
N PHE A 35 0.38 -0.50 5.57
CA PHE A 35 1.43 0.03 6.44
C PHE A 35 1.62 -0.91 7.63
N GLU A 36 2.83 -0.89 8.19
CA GLU A 36 3.16 -1.56 9.45
C GLU A 36 3.36 -0.50 10.55
N VAL A 37 3.17 -0.82 11.82
CA VAL A 37 3.38 0.15 12.91
C VAL A 37 4.67 -0.20 13.66
N SER A 38 5.60 0.75 13.68
CA SER A 38 6.83 0.62 14.47
C SER A 38 6.56 0.69 15.97
N ILE A 39 7.54 0.30 16.79
CA ILE A 39 7.45 0.37 18.25
C ILE A 39 7.18 1.79 18.78
N SER A 40 7.62 2.83 18.06
CA SER A 40 7.36 4.24 18.38
C SER A 40 5.97 4.72 17.95
N GLY A 41 5.18 3.87 17.30
CA GLY A 41 3.86 4.21 16.76
C GLY A 41 3.91 4.91 15.39
N PHE A 42 5.11 5.07 14.80
CA PHE A 42 5.26 5.62 13.45
C PHE A 42 4.80 4.59 12.39
N PRO A 43 3.92 4.96 11.45
CA PRO A 43 3.49 4.09 10.36
C PRO A 43 4.59 3.95 9.30
N ILE A 44 5.05 2.72 9.09
CA ILE A 44 6.05 2.33 8.10
C ILE A 44 5.36 1.96 6.80
N VAL A 45 5.72 2.65 5.71
CA VAL A 45 5.28 2.34 4.35
C VAL A 45 6.51 2.00 3.50
N GLY A 46 6.43 0.92 2.73
CA GLY A 46 7.51 0.52 1.82
C GLY A 46 7.67 1.53 0.67
N ARG A 47 8.91 1.93 0.39
CA ARG A 47 9.19 2.89 -0.69
C ARG A 47 8.85 2.32 -2.08
N ALA A 48 9.21 1.07 -2.33
CA ALA A 48 8.83 0.35 -3.54
C ALA A 48 7.31 0.30 -3.74
N TYR A 49 6.53 0.20 -2.66
CA TYR A 49 5.06 0.22 -2.73
C TYR A 49 4.53 1.61 -3.10
N HIS A 50 5.06 2.65 -2.46
CA HIS A 50 4.75 4.04 -2.78
C HIS A 50 5.03 4.32 -4.27
N ASP A 51 6.22 4.00 -4.74
CA ASP A 51 6.66 4.30 -6.11
C ASP A 51 5.83 3.52 -7.14
N ALA A 52 5.51 2.25 -6.88
CA ALA A 52 4.61 1.48 -7.73
C ALA A 52 3.20 2.11 -7.82
N ARG A 53 2.64 2.51 -6.67
CA ARG A 53 1.31 3.14 -6.60
C ARG A 53 1.28 4.52 -7.27
N MET A 54 2.34 5.32 -7.12
CA MET A 54 2.49 6.64 -7.75
C MET A 54 2.74 6.55 -9.25
N SER A 55 3.46 5.52 -9.72
CA SER A 55 3.73 5.30 -11.15
C SER A 55 2.50 4.80 -11.92
N GLY A 56 1.33 4.66 -11.27
CA GLY A 56 0.13 4.10 -11.88
C GLY A 56 0.20 2.58 -12.12
N ILE A 57 1.33 1.94 -11.81
CA ILE A 57 1.48 0.49 -11.71
C ILE A 57 0.90 0.09 -10.36
N ALA A 58 -0.39 0.33 -10.17
CA ALA A 58 -1.11 -0.27 -9.07
C ALA A 58 -0.84 -1.78 -9.20
N THR A 59 -0.10 -2.35 -8.25
CA THR A 59 0.01 -3.79 -8.09
C THR A 59 -1.40 -4.26 -7.84
N ASP A 60 -2.10 -4.59 -8.92
CA ASP A 60 -3.48 -5.02 -8.89
C ASP A 60 -3.46 -6.33 -8.10
N LYS A 61 -3.75 -6.23 -6.80
CA LYS A 61 -4.04 -7.38 -5.95
C LYS A 61 -5.34 -8.06 -6.41
N SER A 62 -6.02 -7.49 -7.40
CA SER A 62 -6.72 -8.25 -8.41
C SER A 62 -5.69 -8.81 -9.42
N LYS A 63 -4.86 -9.76 -8.98
CA LYS A 63 -5.04 -11.07 -9.60
C LYS A 63 -6.53 -11.37 -9.63
N ILE A 64 -7.17 -10.89 -10.70
CA ILE A 64 -8.33 -11.50 -11.34
C ILE A 64 -8.05 -12.98 -11.17
N LYS A 65 -8.76 -13.65 -10.26
CA LYS A 65 -8.89 -15.10 -10.35
C LYS A 65 -9.44 -15.27 -11.74
N ALA A 66 -8.58 -15.57 -12.72
CA ALA A 66 -9.01 -15.97 -14.04
C ALA A 66 -10.02 -17.07 -13.74
N ARG A 67 -11.29 -16.81 -14.08
CA ARG A 67 -12.37 -17.74 -13.83
C ARG A 67 -12.03 -18.91 -14.74
N VAL A 68 -11.33 -19.90 -14.20
CA VAL A 68 -11.01 -21.13 -14.92
C VAL A 68 -12.35 -21.82 -15.08
N GLU A 69 -12.97 -21.65 -16.24
CA GLU A 69 -14.12 -22.46 -16.60
C GLU A 69 -13.66 -23.92 -16.67
N PRO A 70 -14.35 -24.84 -15.98
CA PRO A 70 -14.01 -26.26 -16.04
C PRO A 70 -14.16 -26.77 -17.47
N ASN A 71 -13.22 -27.61 -17.90
CA ASN A 71 -13.22 -28.18 -19.25
C ASN A 71 -14.33 -29.23 -19.40
N PHE A 72 -15.44 -28.87 -20.05
CA PHE A 72 -16.57 -29.77 -20.31
C PHE A 72 -16.30 -30.81 -21.42
N GLY A 73 -15.17 -30.71 -22.12
CA GLY A 73 -14.78 -31.67 -23.17
C GLY A 73 -14.37 -33.05 -22.66
N ALA A 74 -14.20 -33.22 -21.34
CA ALA A 74 -13.85 -34.49 -20.71
C ALA A 74 -15.06 -35.40 -20.40
N LEU A 75 -16.27 -34.99 -20.77
CA LEU A 75 -17.53 -35.74 -20.52
C LEU A 75 -18.05 -36.51 -21.75
N ALA A 76 -17.27 -36.57 -22.84
CA ALA A 76 -17.63 -37.24 -24.09
C ALA A 76 -17.00 -38.63 -24.22
#